data_AF-A0A0C2ZHT0-F1
#
_entry.id   AF-A0A0C2ZHT0-F1
#
_cell.length_a   1.000
_cell.length_b   1.000
_cell.length_c   1.000
_cell.angle_alpha   90.00
_cell.angle_beta   90.00
_cell.angle_gamma   90.00
#
_symmetry.space_group_name_H-M   'P 1'
#
loop_
_entity.id
_entity.type
_entity.pdbx_description
1 polymer ?
#
loop_
_entity_poly.entity_id
_entity_poly.type
_entity_poly.pdbx_seq_one_letter_code
_entity_poly.pdbx_strand_id
1 'polypeptide(L)'
;ISIVNLDPANENIPYPCAIDISCLITLHDAMDAHGLGPNGGMLYCMEYLEANFDWLESRLHELGKDAYVLFDIPGYQPEHQVYLSSLGH
;
A
#
# COMPACT_ATOMS: atom_id res chain seq x y z
N ILE A 1 0.03 -19.95 -3.28
CA ILE A 1 -0.30 -18.71 -2.53
C ILE A 1 0.60 -17.63 -3.11
N SER A 2 0.01 -16.58 -3.65
CA SER A 2 0.69 -15.43 -4.22
C SER A 2 0.58 -14.28 -3.23
N ILE A 3 1.70 -13.63 -2.92
CA ILE A 3 1.70 -12.50 -1.99
C ILE A 3 1.63 -11.22 -2.80
N VAL A 4 0.75 -10.31 -2.40
CA VAL A 4 0.53 -9.02 -3.02
C VAL A 4 0.81 -7.95 -1.97
N ASN A 5 1.95 -7.27 -2.10
CA ASN A 5 2.30 -6.14 -1.25
C ASN A 5 1.67 -4.86 -1.79
N LEU A 6 0.77 -4.29 -1.00
CA LEU A 6 0.18 -2.97 -1.22
C LEU A 6 0.65 -1.94 -0.20
N ASP A 7 1.57 -2.29 0.72
CA ASP A 7 2.20 -1.36 1.66
C ASP A 7 3.44 -0.69 1.02
N PRO A 8 3.37 0.61 0.69
CA PRO A 8 4.49 1.36 0.12
C PRO A 8 5.65 1.57 1.11
N ALA A 9 5.42 1.41 2.41
CA ALA A 9 6.45 1.53 3.44
C ALA A 9 7.18 0.20 3.72
N ASN A 10 6.73 -0.92 3.12
CA ASN A 10 7.34 -2.21 3.32
C ASN A 10 8.52 -2.44 2.35
N GLU A 11 9.71 -1.95 2.73
CA GLU A 11 10.92 -2.03 1.89
C GLU A 11 11.61 -3.41 1.92
N ASN A 12 11.31 -4.25 2.91
CA ASN A 12 12.00 -5.52 3.13
C ASN A 12 11.02 -6.68 3.10
N ILE A 13 10.67 -7.12 1.89
CA ILE A 13 9.81 -8.27 1.67
C ILE A 13 10.69 -9.55 1.65
N PRO A 14 10.67 -10.42 2.69
CA PRO A 14 11.58 -11.56 2.80
C PRO A 14 11.14 -12.78 1.97
N TYR A 15 10.14 -12.62 1.10
CA TYR A 15 9.52 -13.70 0.32
C TYR A 15 9.32 -13.26 -1.13
N PRO A 16 9.20 -14.21 -2.08
CA PRO A 16 8.90 -13.86 -3.47
C PRO A 16 7.50 -13.23 -3.56
N CYS A 17 7.49 -11.90 -3.68
CA CYS A 17 6.28 -11.10 -3.85
C CYS A 17 5.83 -11.20 -5.31
N ALA A 18 4.56 -11.55 -5.54
CA ALA A 18 4.03 -11.71 -6.88
C ALA A 18 3.64 -10.36 -7.50
N ILE A 19 3.13 -9.45 -6.69
CA ILE A 19 2.76 -8.08 -7.07
C ILE A 19 3.21 -7.18 -5.92
N ASP A 20 3.92 -6.10 -6.25
CA ASP A 20 4.41 -5.13 -5.28
C ASP A 20 4.07 -3.72 -5.77
N ILE A 21 3.39 -2.94 -4.92
CA ILE A 21 3.03 -1.55 -5.20
C ILE A 21 4.25 -0.67 -5.51
N SER A 22 5.43 -1.03 -5.02
CA SER A 22 6.69 -0.34 -5.36
C SER A 22 6.97 -0.31 -6.87
N CYS A 23 6.41 -1.25 -7.64
CA CYS A 23 6.49 -1.26 -9.11
C CYS A 23 5.57 -0.22 -9.78
N LEU A 24 4.60 0.32 -9.05
CA LEU A 24 3.70 1.40 -9.49
C LEU A 24 4.14 2.75 -8.93
N ILE A 25 4.39 2.81 -7.62
CA ILE A 25 4.80 4.01 -6.90
C ILE A 25 5.52 3.64 -5.60
N THR A 26 6.60 4.36 -5.27
CA THR A 26 7.28 4.22 -3.98
C THR A 26 6.93 5.37 -3.04
N LEU A 27 6.98 5.11 -1.73
CA LEU A 27 6.76 6.15 -0.72
C LEU A 27 7.77 7.30 -0.86
N HIS A 28 9.02 6.97 -1.16
CA HIS A 28 10.08 7.97 -1.35
C HIS A 28 9.81 8.87 -2.56
N ASP A 29 9.44 8.30 -3.71
CA ASP A 29 9.12 9.09 -4.91
C ASP A 29 7.90 10.00 -4.67
N ALA A 30 6.88 9.52 -3.96
CA ALA A 30 5.71 10.31 -3.59
C ALA A 30 6.08 11.49 -2.67
N MET A 31 6.92 11.25 -1.66
CA MET A 31 7.40 12.28 -0.74
C MET A 31 8.23 13.34 -1.45
N ASP A 32 9.17 12.92 -2.29
CA ASP A 32 10.09 13.82 -2.98
C ASP A 32 9.39 14.64 -4.07
N ALA A 33 8.49 14.02 -4.84
CA ALA A 33 7.79 14.70 -5.94
C ALA A 33 6.81 15.79 -5.44
N HIS A 34 6.19 15.58 -4.27
CA HIS A 34 5.14 16.46 -3.75
C HIS A 34 5.52 17.19 -2.46
N GLY A 35 6.76 17.01 -1.97
CA GLY A 35 7.22 17.61 -0.72
C GLY A 35 6.45 17.14 0.51
N LEU A 36 5.98 15.87 0.50
CA LEU A 36 5.14 15.31 1.55
C LEU A 36 5.98 14.67 2.66
N GLY A 37 5.48 14.73 3.89
CA GLY A 37 5.98 13.89 4.98
C GLY A 37 5.50 12.43 4.85
N PRO A 38 6.00 11.50 5.69
CA PRO A 38 5.70 10.07 5.58
C PRO A 38 4.19 9.73 5.51
N ASN A 39 3.37 10.35 6.37
CA ASN A 39 1.93 10.10 6.37
C ASN A 39 1.24 10.65 5.11
N GLY A 40 1.70 11.81 4.61
CA GLY A 40 1.19 12.39 3.37
C GLY A 40 1.59 11.57 2.15
N GLY A 41 2.84 11.10 2.10
CA GLY A 41 3.31 10.20 1.05
C GLY A 41 2.56 8.87 1.03
N MET A 42 2.24 8.31 2.21
CA MET A 42 1.44 7.09 2.34
C MET A 42 0.04 7.28 1.76
N LEU A 43 -0.66 8.35 2.15
CA LEU A 43 -1.98 8.68 1.61
C LEU A 43 -1.92 8.85 0.08
N TYR A 44 -0.92 9.58 -0.41
CA TYR A 44 -0.73 9.79 -1.85
C TYR A 44 -0.51 8.46 -2.60
N CYS A 45 0.29 7.54 -2.06
CA CYS A 45 0.49 6.23 -2.68
C CYS A 45 -0.82 5.46 -2.82
N MET A 46 -1.70 5.53 -1.81
CA MET A 46 -3.01 4.88 -1.85
C MET A 46 -3.96 5.54 -2.85
N GLU A 47 -4.00 6.88 -2.90
CA GLU A 47 -4.77 7.62 -3.90
C GLU A 47 -4.26 7.32 -5.33
N TYR A 48 -2.95 7.20 -5.50
CA TYR A 48 -2.34 6.86 -6.79
C TYR A 48 -2.66 5.42 -7.20
N LEU A 49 -2.65 4.47 -6.27
CA LEU A 49 -3.12 3.11 -6.52
C LEU A 49 -4.59 3.09 -6.95
N GLU A 50 -5.46 3.82 -6.25
CA GLU A 50 -6.88 3.91 -6.57
C GLU A 50 -7.11 4.51 -7.96
N ALA A 51 -6.39 5.58 -8.29
CA ALA A 51 -6.45 6.22 -9.61
C ALA A 51 -5.90 5.32 -10.74
N ASN A 52 -5.08 4.33 -10.42
CA ASN A 52 -4.50 3.37 -11.35
C ASN A 52 -4.94 1.93 -11.04
N PHE A 53 -6.17 1.73 -10.57
CA PHE A 53 -6.65 0.42 -10.14
C PHE A 53 -6.57 -0.64 -11.24
N ASP A 54 -6.71 -0.24 -12.50
CA ASP A 54 -6.53 -1.11 -13.68
C ASP A 54 -5.16 -1.80 -13.72
N TRP A 55 -4.11 -1.15 -13.19
CA TRP A 55 -2.80 -1.77 -13.04
C TRP A 55 -2.89 -2.97 -12.10
N LEU A 56 -3.50 -2.81 -10.92
CA LEU A 56 -3.63 -3.89 -9.95
C LEU A 56 -4.51 -5.01 -10.51
N GLU A 57 -5.63 -4.68 -11.16
CA GLU A 57 -6.52 -5.65 -11.79
C GLU A 57 -5.78 -6.49 -12.85
N SER A 58 -5.03 -5.84 -13.75
CA SER A 58 -4.23 -6.55 -14.77
C SER A 58 -3.21 -7.49 -14.14
N ARG A 59 -2.51 -7.05 -13.08
CA ARG A 59 -1.51 -7.87 -12.38
C ARG A 59 -2.15 -9.06 -11.66
N LEU A 60 -3.33 -8.88 -11.07
CA LEU A 60 -4.10 -9.97 -10.45
C LEU A 60 -4.58 -10.99 -11.49
N HIS A 61 -4.99 -10.54 -12.68
CA HIS A 61 -5.37 -11.43 -13.78
C HIS A 61 -4.24 -12.35 -14.23
N GLU A 62 -2.99 -11.87 -14.20
CA GLU A 62 -1.80 -12.66 -14.55
C GLU A 62 -1.52 -13.81 -13.57
N LEU A 63 -2.00 -13.73 -12.32
CA LEU A 63 -1.82 -14.79 -11.33
C LEU A 63 -2.67 -16.05 -11.61
N GLY A 64 -3.70 -15.92 -12.44
CA GLY A 64 -4.64 -17.00 -12.76
C GLY A 64 -5.80 -17.13 -11.76
N LYS A 65 -6.91 -17.72 -12.21
CA LYS A 65 -8.20 -17.74 -11.48
C LYS A 65 -8.21 -18.56 -10.19
N ASP A 66 -7.26 -19.48 -10.03
CA ASP A 66 -7.17 -20.38 -8.87
C ASP A 66 -6.08 -19.95 -7.86
N ALA A 67 -5.53 -18.74 -8.02
CA ALA A 67 -4.50 -18.22 -7.14
C ALA A 67 -5.11 -17.80 -5.78
N TYR A 68 -4.58 -18.38 -4.70
CA TYR A 68 -4.81 -17.87 -3.36
C TYR A 68 -3.93 -16.64 -3.12
N VAL A 69 -4.54 -15.48 -2.89
CA VAL A 69 -3.83 -14.21 -2.69
C VAL A 69 -3.80 -13.82 -1.22
N LEU A 70 -2.63 -13.43 -0.73
CA LEU A 70 -2.47 -12.75 0.57
C LEU A 70 -2.11 -11.29 0.30
N PHE A 71 -2.97 -10.37 0.73
CA PHE A 71 -2.72 -8.93 0.63
C PHE A 71 -2.02 -8.43 1.89
N ASP A 72 -0.87 -7.79 1.71
CA ASP A 72 -0.20 -7.00 2.72
C ASP A 72 -0.62 -5.54 2.50
N ILE A 73 -1.45 -5.01 3.39
CA ILE A 73 -2.05 -3.67 3.27
C ILE A 73 -1.36 -2.78 4.29
N PRO A 74 -1.07 -1.50 3.98
CA PRO A 74 -0.38 -0.61 4.91
C PRO A 74 -1.06 -0.61 6.26
N GLY A 75 -0.25 -0.78 7.31
CA GLY A 75 -0.73 -0.88 8.68
C GLY A 75 -1.55 0.35 9.07
N TYR A 76 -2.75 0.14 9.61
CA TYR A 76 -3.56 1.20 10.20
C TYR A 76 -2.83 1.75 11.43
N GLN A 77 -2.13 2.88 11.27
CA GLN A 77 -1.38 3.47 12.38
C GLN A 77 -2.35 4.08 13.41
N PRO A 78 -2.21 3.72 14.71
CA PRO A 78 -3.17 4.00 15.77
C PRO A 78 -3.26 5.47 16.24
N GLU A 79 -2.67 6.47 15.57
CA GLU A 79 -2.83 7.88 15.97
C GLU A 79 -4.30 8.34 16.01
N HIS A 80 -5.21 7.69 15.27
CA HIS A 80 -6.65 7.93 15.38
C HIS A 80 -7.32 7.41 16.66
N GLN A 81 -6.68 6.49 17.40
CA GLN A 81 -7.21 5.99 18.68
C GLN A 81 -6.97 6.99 19.82
N VAL A 82 -5.95 7.84 19.72
CA VAL A 82 -5.68 8.92 20.69
C VAL A 82 -6.76 10.02 20.59
N TYR A 83 -7.20 10.36 19.38
CA TYR A 83 -8.30 11.32 19.21
C TYR A 83 -9.63 10.80 19.74
N LEU A 84 -9.97 9.53 19.50
CA LEU A 84 -11.22 8.93 19.98
C LEU A 84 -11.26 8.70 21.50
N SER A 85 -10.10 8.45 22.13
CA SER A 85 -10.01 8.39 23.60
C SER A 85 -10.04 9.78 24.25
N SER A 86 -9.54 10.83 23.57
CA SER A 86 -9.54 12.20 24.08
C SER A 86 -10.89 12.93 24.00
N LEU A 87 -11.79 12.48 23.12
CA LEU A 87 -13.16 13.03 22.96
C LEU A 87 -14.22 12.28 23.77
N GLY A 88 -13.80 11.26 24.54
CA GLY A 88 -14.66 10.42 25.38
C GLY A 88 -14.71 10.83 26.86
N HIS A 89 -14.34 12.07 27.20
CA HIS A 89 -14.46 12.64 28.55
C HIS A 89 -15.30 13.91 28.57
#